data_AF-I3T229-F1
#
_entry.id   AF-I3T229-F1
#
_cell.length_a   1.000
_cell.length_b   1.000
_cell.length_c   1.000
_cell.angle_alpha   90.00
_cell.angle_beta   90.00
_cell.angle_gamma   90.00
#
_symmetry.space_group_name_H-M   'P 1'
#
loop_
_entity.id
_entity.type
_entity.pdbx_description
1 polymer ?
#
loop_
_entity_poly.entity_id
_entity_poly.type
_entity_poly.pdbx_seq_one_letter_code
_entity_poly.pdbx_strand_id
1 'polypeptide(L)'
;MIFVDGVPFTTHSSSSTSQPQGMDILIALLGNPSLVSASNSLKANPERRFSDSEETSPERSKCVYIFQREYATVDPAIVDFVGTDEATTCVGIVIRNQKTG
;
A
#
# COMPACT_ATOMS: atom_id res chain seq x y z
N MET A 1 -7.03 12.40 9.23
CA MET A 1 -7.14 13.31 8.07
C MET A 1 -6.18 12.79 7.01
N ILE A 2 -6.64 12.59 5.78
CA ILE A 2 -5.78 12.14 4.66
C ILE A 2 -5.07 13.36 4.10
N PHE A 3 -3.79 13.23 3.77
CA PHE A 3 -3.02 14.24 3.08
C PHE A 3 -2.58 13.67 1.74
N VAL A 4 -2.67 14.46 0.67
CA VAL A 4 -2.17 14.11 -0.66
C VAL A 4 -1.24 15.23 -1.09
N ASP A 5 -0.03 14.88 -1.53
CA ASP A 5 1.02 15.84 -1.90
C ASP A 5 1.34 16.86 -0.78
N GLY A 6 1.25 16.42 0.48
CA GLY A 6 1.50 17.24 1.66
C GLY A 6 0.36 18.21 2.03
N VAL A 7 -0.72 18.24 1.26
CA VAL A 7 -1.88 19.11 1.49
C VAL A 7 -3.02 18.30 2.12
N PRO A 8 -3.72 18.84 3.15
CA PRO A 8 -4.88 18.16 3.70
C PRO A 8 -5.95 17.93 2.62
N PHE A 9 -6.40 16.70 2.47
CA PHE A 9 -7.43 16.34 1.50
C PHE A 9 -8.81 16.72 2.03
N THR A 10 -9.51 17.58 1.30
CA THR A 10 -10.88 18.01 1.63
C THR A 10 -11.79 17.78 0.43
N THR A 11 -12.89 17.07 0.62
CA THR A 11 -13.97 17.04 -0.36
C THR A 11 -14.82 18.30 -0.18
N HIS A 12 -14.90 19.14 -1.21
CA HIS A 12 -15.80 20.30 -1.22
C HIS A 12 -17.25 19.84 -1.39
N SER A 13 -17.82 19.20 -0.37
CA SER A 13 -19.27 19.02 -0.28
C SER A 13 -19.86 20.32 0.25
N SER A 14 -19.92 21.33 -0.62
CA SER A 14 -20.68 22.55 -0.34
C SER A 14 -22.17 22.18 -0.32
N SER A 15 -22.78 22.42 0.83
CA SER A 15 -24.24 22.59 1.06
C SER A 15 -25.02 21.35 1.53
N SER A 16 -25.53 21.49 2.76
CA SER A 16 -26.77 20.89 3.31
C SER A 16 -26.95 19.38 3.28
N THR A 17 -27.01 18.81 4.49
CA THR A 17 -27.74 17.57 4.85
C THR A 17 -27.33 16.28 4.14
N SER A 18 -26.25 15.69 4.63
CA SER A 18 -25.93 14.25 4.78
C SER A 18 -24.42 14.09 4.58
N GLN A 19 -23.77 13.32 5.44
CA GLN A 19 -22.32 13.17 5.42
C GLN A 19 -21.85 12.70 4.03
N PRO A 20 -20.69 13.17 3.52
CA PRO A 20 -20.07 12.56 2.35
C PRO A 20 -19.95 11.06 2.63
N GLN A 21 -20.65 10.24 1.84
CA GLN A 21 -20.48 8.80 1.94
C GLN A 21 -19.03 8.53 1.56
N GLY A 22 -18.32 7.63 2.26
CA GLY A 22 -16.89 7.36 2.01
C GLY A 22 -16.56 7.10 0.53
N MET A 23 -17.56 6.74 -0.26
CA MET A 23 -17.52 6.65 -1.72
C MET A 23 -17.12 7.95 -2.43
N ASP A 24 -17.62 9.12 -2.02
CA ASP A 24 -17.28 10.41 -2.67
C ASP A 24 -15.81 10.77 -2.45
N ILE A 25 -15.32 10.51 -1.23
CA ILE A 25 -13.90 10.66 -0.88
C ILE A 25 -13.06 9.72 -1.72
N LEU A 26 -13.46 8.44 -1.84
CA LEU A 26 -12.76 7.45 -2.62
C LEU A 26 -12.71 7.84 -4.11
N ILE A 27 -13.84 8.22 -4.71
CA ILE A 27 -13.91 8.67 -6.11
C ILE A 27 -12.98 9.86 -6.35
N ALA A 28 -12.99 10.84 -5.45
CA ALA A 28 -12.14 12.02 -5.57
C ALA A 28 -10.64 11.67 -5.43
N LEU A 29 -10.27 10.74 -4.54
CA LEU A 29 -8.90 10.23 -4.42
C LEU A 29 -8.46 9.45 -5.67
N LEU A 30 -9.34 8.61 -6.24
CA LEU A 30 -9.06 7.85 -7.46
C LEU A 30 -8.81 8.75 -8.68
N GLY A 31 -9.33 9.99 -8.66
CA GLY A 31 -9.08 10.99 -9.70
C GLY A 31 -7.85 11.87 -9.48
N ASN A 32 -7.15 11.76 -8.34
CA ASN A 32 -5.99 12.61 -8.05
C ASN A 32 -4.80 12.24 -8.98
N PRO A 33 -4.18 13.21 -9.69
CA PRO A 33 -3.11 12.92 -10.65
C PRO A 33 -1.90 12.19 -10.06
N SER A 34 -1.47 12.55 -8.85
CA SER A 34 -0.32 11.94 -8.17
C SER A 34 -0.61 10.47 -7.81
N LEU A 35 -1.83 10.19 -7.31
CA LEU A 35 -2.27 8.82 -7.01
C LEU A 35 -2.48 7.97 -8.27
N VAL A 36 -3.04 8.55 -9.34
CA VAL A 36 -3.17 7.87 -10.65
C VAL A 36 -1.80 7.52 -11.21
N SER A 37 -0.85 8.46 -11.17
CA SER A 37 0.53 8.25 -11.61
C SER A 37 1.20 7.12 -10.80
N ALA A 38 1.10 7.17 -9.46
CA ALA A 38 1.63 6.12 -8.58
C ALA A 38 1.00 4.75 -8.85
N SER A 39 -0.32 4.68 -9.07
CA SER A 39 -1.03 3.44 -9.41
C SER A 39 -0.56 2.87 -10.75
N ASN A 40 -0.39 3.71 -11.77
CA ASN A 40 0.11 3.29 -13.07
C ASN A 40 1.56 2.79 -12.99
N SER A 41 2.40 3.47 -12.22
CA SER A 41 3.77 3.01 -11.95
C SER A 41 3.76 1.66 -11.24
N LEU A 42 2.91 1.46 -10.22
CA LEU A 42 2.79 0.19 -9.51
C LEU A 42 2.41 -0.96 -10.45
N LYS A 43 1.36 -0.78 -11.27
CA LYS A 43 0.89 -1.78 -12.25
C LYS A 43 1.92 -2.10 -13.34
N ALA A 44 2.83 -1.18 -13.65
CA ALA A 44 3.87 -1.38 -14.65
C ALA A 44 5.06 -2.21 -14.12
N ASN A 45 5.14 -2.46 -12.80
CA ASN A 45 6.19 -3.32 -12.26
C ASN A 45 5.94 -4.79 -12.65
N PRO A 46 6.95 -5.49 -13.19
CA PRO A 46 6.83 -6.92 -13.43
C PRO A 46 6.70 -7.67 -12.10
N GLU A 47 5.94 -8.76 -12.13
CA GLU A 47 5.87 -9.70 -11.01
C GLU A 47 7.27 -10.22 -10.66
N ARG A 48 7.60 -10.22 -9.36
CA ARG A 48 8.82 -10.84 -8.84
C ARG A 48 8.44 -12.08 -8.05
N ARG A 49 9.00 -13.22 -8.44
CA ARG A 49 8.88 -14.45 -7.66
C ARG A 49 9.88 -14.44 -6.52
N PHE A 50 9.37 -14.64 -5.32
CA PHE A 50 10.17 -14.89 -4.14
C PHE A 50 10.26 -16.40 -3.96
N SER A 51 11.35 -16.99 -4.45
CA SER A 51 11.63 -18.41 -4.31
C SER A 51 12.63 -18.62 -3.18
N ASP A 52 12.44 -19.67 -2.39
CA ASP A 52 13.53 -20.24 -1.61
C ASP A 52 14.53 -20.86 -2.60
N SER A 53 15.51 -20.08 -3.06
CA SER A 53 16.65 -20.69 -3.76
C SER A 53 17.45 -21.46 -2.72
N GLU A 54 17.20 -22.76 -2.64
CA GLU A 54 18.21 -23.72 -2.22
C GLU A 54 19.43 -23.50 -3.13
N GLU A 55 20.62 -23.49 -2.53
CA GLU A 55 21.94 -23.46 -3.19
C GLU A 55 22.53 -22.07 -3.57
N THR A 56 23.42 -21.61 -2.68
CA THR A 56 24.71 -20.91 -2.96
C THR A 56 24.88 -19.39 -2.85
N SER A 57 23.94 -18.60 -2.31
CA SER A 57 24.25 -17.22 -1.88
C SER A 57 24.21 -17.05 -0.34
N PRO A 58 25.19 -16.35 0.26
CA PRO A 58 25.27 -16.15 1.71
C PRO A 58 24.23 -15.16 2.28
N GLU A 59 23.38 -14.56 1.45
CA GLU A 59 22.34 -13.63 1.88
C GLU A 59 20.98 -14.08 1.31
N ARG A 60 20.31 -14.98 2.04
CA ARG A 60 18.90 -15.26 1.81
C ARG A 60 18.09 -14.01 2.17
N SER A 61 17.32 -13.49 1.22
CA SER A 61 16.36 -12.41 1.48
C SER A 61 15.43 -12.82 2.63
N LYS A 62 15.35 -11.99 3.67
CA LYS A 62 14.47 -12.22 4.82
C LYS A 62 13.09 -11.69 4.48
N CYS A 63 12.19 -12.62 4.15
CA CYS A 63 10.83 -12.33 3.74
C CYS A 63 9.83 -12.64 4.86
N VAL A 64 8.84 -11.77 5.04
CA VAL A 64 7.67 -12.02 5.89
C VAL A 64 6.44 -12.12 4.99
N TYR A 65 5.83 -13.30 4.96
CA TYR A 65 4.56 -13.54 4.28
C TYR A 65 3.40 -13.36 5.27
N ILE A 66 2.39 -12.58 4.89
CA ILE A 66 1.22 -12.26 5.71
C ILE A 66 0.00 -12.91 5.06
N PHE A 67 -0.72 -13.76 5.80
CA PHE A 67 -1.98 -14.33 5.30
C PHE A 67 -3.14 -13.34 5.39
N GLN A 68 -4.20 -13.62 4.65
CA GLN A 68 -5.44 -12.86 4.74
C GLN A 68 -5.94 -12.79 6.20
N ARG A 69 -6.25 -11.57 6.67
CA ARG A 69 -6.65 -11.24 8.05
C ARG A 69 -5.52 -11.23 9.09
N GLU A 70 -4.27 -11.41 8.68
CA GLU A 70 -3.11 -11.16 9.53
C GLU A 70 -2.58 -9.74 9.34
N TYR A 71 -1.77 -9.30 10.29
CA TYR A 71 -1.00 -8.07 10.19
C TYR A 71 0.38 -8.28 10.82
N ALA A 72 1.37 -7.56 10.32
CA ALA A 72 2.71 -7.54 10.87
C ALA A 72 3.26 -6.12 10.88
N THR A 73 4.12 -5.84 11.84
CA THR A 73 5.03 -4.69 11.85
C THR A 73 6.44 -5.27 11.84
N VAL A 74 7.33 -4.73 11.01
CA VAL A 74 8.68 -5.28 10.85
C VAL A 74 9.74 -4.24 11.16
N ASP A 75 10.91 -4.70 11.59
CA ASP A 75 12.11 -3.89 11.67
C ASP A 75 12.87 -3.98 10.33
N PRO A 76 13.00 -2.87 9.58
CA PRO A 76 13.70 -2.86 8.29
C PRO A 76 15.19 -3.20 8.40
N ALA A 77 15.78 -3.19 9.60
CA ALA A 77 17.17 -3.61 9.79
C ALA A 77 17.36 -5.13 9.63
N ILE A 78 16.28 -5.91 9.71
CA ILE A 78 16.33 -7.37 9.72
C ILE A 78 15.32 -8.05 8.79
N VAL A 79 14.44 -7.30 8.11
CA VAL A 79 13.49 -7.82 7.12
C VAL A 79 13.65 -7.07 5.82
N ASP A 80 13.91 -7.80 4.73
CA ASP A 80 14.12 -7.23 3.41
C ASP A 80 12.78 -7.03 2.67
N PHE A 81 11.83 -7.95 2.84
CA PHE A 81 10.56 -7.93 2.14
C PHE A 81 9.39 -8.34 3.02
N VAL A 82 8.24 -7.69 2.81
CA VAL A 82 6.96 -8.05 3.38
C VAL A 82 5.96 -8.16 2.25
N GLY A 83 5.18 -9.23 2.22
CA GLY A 83 4.23 -9.49 1.14
C GLY A 83 3.03 -10.31 1.58
N THR A 84 1.99 -10.23 0.76
CA THR A 84 0.79 -11.08 0.76
C THR A 84 0.46 -11.38 -0.69
N ASP A 85 -0.17 -12.51 -0.94
CA ASP A 85 -0.71 -12.86 -2.26
C ASP A 85 -2.21 -13.22 -2.14
N GLU A 86 -2.82 -13.65 -3.24
CA GLU A 86 -4.21 -14.13 -3.34
C GLU A 86 -5.28 -13.08 -2.99
N ALA A 87 -4.92 -11.80 -2.98
CA ALA A 87 -5.83 -10.67 -2.79
C ALA A 87 -6.67 -10.41 -4.06
N THR A 88 -7.76 -11.16 -4.20
CA THR A 88 -8.71 -11.00 -5.33
C THR A 88 -9.72 -9.88 -5.09
N THR A 89 -10.50 -9.98 -4.00
CA THR A 89 -11.47 -8.97 -3.55
C THR A 89 -11.04 -8.28 -2.26
N CYS A 90 -10.05 -8.84 -1.58
CA CYS A 90 -9.44 -8.25 -0.39
C CYS A 90 -8.45 -7.16 -0.80
N VAL A 91 -8.09 -6.30 0.15
CA VAL A 91 -7.09 -5.25 -0.04
C VAL A 91 -5.93 -5.45 0.91
N GLY A 92 -4.71 -5.45 0.36
CA GLY A 92 -3.49 -5.33 1.15
C GLY A 92 -3.26 -3.89 1.56
N ILE A 93 -2.93 -3.63 2.83
CA ILE A 93 -2.68 -2.29 3.36
C ILE A 93 -1.24 -2.24 3.87
N VAL A 94 -0.47 -1.27 3.36
CA VAL A 94 0.89 -0.98 3.83
C VAL A 94 0.93 0.43 4.41
N ILE A 95 1.38 0.54 5.66
CA ILE A 95 1.57 1.82 6.35
C ILE A 95 3.05 1.90 6.73
N ARG A 96 3.72 2.98 6.31
CA ARG A 96 5.16 3.15 6.47
C ARG A 96 5.48 4.48 7.14
N ASN A 97 6.34 4.47 8.15
CA ASN A 97 6.89 5.70 8.70
C ASN A 97 8.20 6.03 7.98
N GLN A 98 8.16 7.02 7.09
CA GLN A 98 9.34 7.39 6.28
C GLN A 98 10.59 7.75 7.09
N LYS A 99 10.47 8.11 8.38
CA LYS A 99 11.61 8.43 9.25
C LYS A 99 12.28 7.20 9.86
N THR A 100 11.51 6.18 10.23
CA THR A 100 11.99 5.04 11.01
C THR A 100 11.96 3.71 10.24
N GLY A 101 11.33 3.68 9.07
CA GLY A 101 10.86 2.44 8.46
C GLY A 101 9.39 2.28 8.73
#